data_AF-A0A4W6FN87-F1
#
_entry.id   AF-A0A4W6FN87-F1
#
_cell.length_a   1.000
_cell.length_b   1.000
_cell.length_c   1.000
_cell.angle_alpha   90.00
_cell.angle_beta   90.00
_cell.angle_gamma   90.00
#
_symmetry.space_group_name_H-M   'P 1'
#
loop_
_entity.id
_entity.type
_entity.pdbx_description
1 polymer ?
#
loop_
_entity_poly.entity_id
_entity_poly.type
_entity_poly.pdbx_seq_one_letter_code
_entity_poly.pdbx_strand_id
1 'polypeptide(L)'
;NRRLAQPGSRLNFIDTMASCGEDTIETAAVGRPFQLGMLYDCRKDALIPGVTLWDLKELQKNTSVQQQNNTEFNVTASDSIEEKSNLLKISGSLKLSLLGGLVNVRGSAKYFQDTKKSQKQARVTLQYNATTKFETLTMSHLAHGQVSHPNVFEDDTATHVVTAILYGAGAYFVFDRESSLEDETKQVEGEANLTFNKLKFLTVDAEASFNMDDKERAAVEKFSCTFHGDFKLPSNPTSFTDAVKVYRTLPDLLGQDGEHAVPLRVWLYPLVKLDSRAARLQRDISRALITCSSETIESLNRTEMRCSDLLKDTAATTFPAMEKKVQDLMQMCCQYKLDFMQKLGSVLPSIRGGGKEESVLEEILKTHERSPFNNKDLDQWLKTKGKESDTLKSFLKQLDKLGVKMEDHLDDLLSDLDVRNVVCFSFTSVDQPDGFLVKLSNHLRPAGMVDSAGSSDLRDTNTDWLSSDTRQTMRKQLKLFGELKKSSNSDDTKFIVTSKYAESHPGACIFIYEDGWLQVHKVPRLLQGLSYAGL
;
A
#
# COMPACT_ATOMS: atom_id res chain seq x y z
N ASN A 1 42.45 -28.10 -6.52
CA ASN A 1 42.53 -26.70 -6.05
C ASN A 1 41.26 -25.95 -6.38
N ARG A 2 40.21 -26.17 -5.57
CA ARG A 2 38.98 -25.36 -5.55
C ARG A 2 39.20 -24.23 -4.55
N ARG A 3 39.14 -22.97 -4.98
CA ARG A 3 38.89 -21.84 -4.07
C ARG A 3 37.43 -21.44 -4.25
N LEU A 4 36.64 -21.75 -3.22
CA LEU A 4 35.28 -21.28 -3.02
C LEU A 4 35.32 -19.75 -2.87
N ALA A 5 34.68 -19.03 -3.80
CA ALA A 5 34.34 -17.64 -3.61
C ALA A 5 33.20 -17.57 -2.58
N GLN A 6 33.43 -16.89 -1.47
CA GLN A 6 32.40 -16.59 -0.48
C GLN A 6 31.35 -15.64 -1.07
N PRO A 7 30.08 -15.75 -0.67
CA PRO A 7 29.02 -14.86 -1.13
C PRO A 7 29.25 -13.45 -0.57
N GLY A 8 29.26 -12.47 -1.47
CA GLY A 8 29.49 -11.06 -1.16
C GLY A 8 28.53 -10.55 -0.09
N SER A 9 29.10 -9.93 0.93
CA SER A 9 28.44 -9.09 1.91
C SER A 9 27.57 -8.04 1.20
N ARG A 10 26.27 -8.00 1.55
CA ARG A 10 25.37 -6.89 1.26
C ARG A 10 26.03 -5.60 1.75
N LEU A 11 26.46 -4.75 0.82
CA LEU A 11 26.84 -3.37 1.11
C LEU A 11 25.57 -2.63 1.51
N ASN A 12 25.36 -2.48 2.82
CA ASN A 12 24.44 -1.47 3.33
C ASN A 12 24.93 -0.12 2.81
N PHE A 13 24.08 0.62 2.11
CA PHE A 13 24.35 2.00 1.72
C PHE A 13 24.69 2.79 3.00
N ILE A 14 25.93 3.23 3.11
CA ILE A 14 26.35 4.15 4.16
C ILE A 14 25.93 5.54 3.69
N ASP A 15 24.80 6.03 4.20
CA ASP A 15 24.52 7.46 4.24
C ASP A 15 25.64 8.11 5.07
N THR A 16 26.68 8.55 4.38
CA THR A 16 27.71 9.39 4.98
C THR A 16 27.02 10.71 5.33
N MET A 17 27.00 11.10 6.61
CA MET A 17 26.52 12.43 7.01
C MET A 17 27.37 13.49 6.30
N ALA A 18 26.91 13.97 5.16
CA ALA A 18 27.50 15.09 4.46
C ALA A 18 27.33 16.35 5.31
N SER A 19 28.35 17.20 5.32
CA SER A 19 28.26 18.55 5.86
C SER A 19 27.16 19.29 5.12
N CYS A 20 26.05 19.58 5.81
CA CYS A 20 24.84 20.04 5.17
C CYS A 20 25.07 21.36 4.40
N GLY A 21 24.90 21.31 3.08
CA GLY A 21 24.89 22.49 2.21
C GLY A 21 26.19 22.84 1.49
N GLU A 22 27.32 22.23 1.84
CA GLU A 22 28.60 22.48 1.14
C GLU A 22 29.10 21.27 0.34
N ASP A 23 28.56 20.08 0.54
CA ASP A 23 28.98 18.90 -0.20
C ASP A 23 28.22 18.71 -1.51
N THR A 24 28.87 18.07 -2.48
CA THR A 24 28.20 17.60 -3.70
C THR A 24 27.22 16.49 -3.32
N ILE A 25 25.97 16.61 -3.76
CA ILE A 25 24.91 15.65 -3.45
C ILE A 25 24.70 14.73 -4.66
N GLU A 26 24.63 13.43 -4.41
CA GLU A 26 24.21 12.43 -5.39
C GLU A 26 22.75 12.06 -5.15
N THR A 27 21.91 12.11 -6.19
CA THR A 27 20.48 11.84 -6.07
C THR A 27 19.92 11.05 -7.25
N ALA A 28 18.84 10.30 -7.02
CA ALA A 28 18.14 9.56 -8.06
C ALA A 28 17.28 10.50 -8.93
N ALA A 29 17.34 10.32 -10.25
CA ALA A 29 16.59 11.15 -11.17
C ALA A 29 15.08 10.89 -11.11
N VAL A 30 14.67 9.65 -10.81
CA VAL A 30 13.27 9.18 -10.67
C VAL A 30 12.36 9.57 -11.85
N GLY A 31 12.92 9.54 -13.07
CA GLY A 31 12.21 9.87 -14.31
C GLY A 31 12.02 11.37 -14.57
N ARG A 32 12.64 12.24 -13.77
CA ARG A 32 12.65 13.69 -14.00
C ARG A 32 13.63 14.06 -15.12
N PRO A 33 13.32 15.06 -15.95
CA PRO A 33 14.11 15.41 -17.14
C PRO A 33 15.32 16.27 -16.78
N PHE A 34 16.31 15.68 -16.10
CA PHE A 34 17.56 16.37 -15.76
C PHE A 34 18.41 16.66 -17.01
N GLN A 35 19.09 17.81 -16.99
CA GLN A 35 20.09 18.21 -17.98
C GLN A 35 21.28 18.85 -17.26
N LEU A 36 22.47 18.78 -17.85
CA LEU A 36 23.66 19.45 -17.31
C LEU A 36 23.44 20.96 -17.24
N GLY A 37 23.91 21.58 -16.16
CA GLY A 37 23.76 23.01 -15.91
C GLY A 37 22.37 23.44 -15.43
N MET A 38 21.39 22.53 -15.32
CA MET A 38 20.10 22.84 -14.70
C MET A 38 20.27 23.17 -13.22
N LEU A 39 19.51 24.16 -12.78
CA LEU A 39 19.43 24.54 -11.38
C LEU A 39 18.46 23.63 -10.61
N TYR A 40 18.78 23.40 -9.35
CA TYR A 40 18.01 22.53 -8.45
C TYR A 40 17.88 23.14 -7.06
N ASP A 41 16.68 23.07 -6.49
CA ASP A 41 16.41 23.45 -5.10
C ASP A 41 16.29 22.19 -4.23
N CYS A 42 17.37 21.81 -3.54
CA CYS A 42 17.40 20.69 -2.59
C CYS A 42 16.45 20.87 -1.41
N ARG A 43 15.99 22.10 -1.11
CA ARG A 43 14.99 22.33 -0.06
C ARG A 43 13.65 21.73 -0.46
N LYS A 44 13.29 21.88 -1.74
CA LYS A 44 11.98 21.47 -2.30
C LYS A 44 12.05 20.20 -3.16
N ASP A 45 13.24 19.69 -3.43
CA ASP A 45 13.52 18.67 -4.45
C ASP A 45 12.99 19.03 -5.86
N ALA A 46 13.13 20.31 -6.21
CA ALA A 46 12.55 20.89 -7.41
C ALA A 46 13.62 21.26 -8.46
N LEU A 47 13.34 20.91 -9.71
CA LEU A 47 14.07 21.41 -10.88
C LEU A 47 13.62 22.83 -11.20
N ILE A 48 14.55 23.71 -11.56
CA ILE A 48 14.27 25.08 -12.00
C ILE A 48 14.53 25.18 -13.52
N PRO A 49 13.50 24.99 -14.36
CA PRO A 49 13.68 25.04 -15.81
C PRO A 49 13.85 26.48 -16.31
N GLY A 50 14.59 26.65 -17.40
CA GLY A 50 14.70 27.93 -18.13
C GLY A 50 15.66 28.96 -17.52
N VAL A 51 16.21 28.71 -16.34
CA VAL A 51 17.23 29.54 -15.70
C VAL A 51 18.54 28.75 -15.64
N THR A 52 19.64 29.31 -16.14
CA THR A 52 20.96 28.66 -16.19
C THR A 52 22.05 29.61 -15.73
N LEU A 53 23.12 29.05 -15.16
CA LEU A 53 24.33 29.83 -14.82
C LEU A 53 25.16 30.18 -16.06
N TRP A 54 25.10 29.30 -17.08
CA TRP A 54 25.92 29.38 -18.28
C TRP A 54 25.07 29.37 -19.53
N ASP A 55 25.62 29.93 -20.61
CA ASP A 55 25.04 29.82 -21.93
C ASP A 55 25.15 28.39 -22.47
N LEU A 56 24.16 27.96 -23.24
CA LEU A 56 24.08 26.60 -23.77
C LEU A 56 25.33 26.20 -24.57
N LYS A 57 25.90 27.15 -25.33
CA LYS A 57 27.11 26.92 -26.13
C LYS A 57 28.33 26.64 -25.25
N GLU A 58 28.42 27.30 -24.10
CA GLU A 58 29.52 27.11 -23.14
C GLU A 58 29.39 25.75 -22.44
N LEU A 59 28.16 25.37 -22.03
CA LEU A 59 27.88 24.06 -21.47
C LEU A 59 28.27 22.92 -22.43
N GLN A 60 27.86 23.01 -23.70
CA GLN A 60 28.17 21.98 -24.71
C GLN A 60 29.67 21.83 -24.95
N LYS A 61 30.41 22.94 -25.04
CA LYS A 61 31.86 22.93 -25.26
C LYS A 61 32.63 22.26 -24.11
N ASN A 62 32.05 22.24 -22.91
CA ASN A 62 32.73 21.85 -21.67
C ASN A 62 32.09 20.64 -21.01
N THR A 63 31.40 19.83 -21.80
CA THR A 63 30.89 18.54 -21.38
C THR A 63 31.89 17.46 -21.74
N SER A 64 32.24 16.62 -20.76
CA SER A 64 32.97 15.38 -20.99
C SER A 64 31.99 14.22 -20.89
N VAL A 65 32.09 13.28 -21.84
CA VAL A 65 31.26 12.08 -21.89
C VAL A 65 32.14 10.86 -21.78
N GLN A 66 31.80 9.96 -20.87
CA GLN A 66 32.47 8.67 -20.68
C GLN A 66 31.47 7.54 -20.81
N GLN A 67 31.82 6.49 -21.55
CA GLN A 67 31.00 5.28 -21.63
C GLN A 67 31.07 4.51 -20.31
N GLN A 68 29.92 4.12 -19.77
CA GLN A 68 29.74 3.39 -18.52
C GLN A 68 28.65 2.31 -18.69
N ASN A 69 28.96 1.31 -19.50
CA ASN A 69 28.07 0.20 -19.76
C ASN A 69 28.09 -0.81 -18.60
N ASN A 70 26.97 -0.92 -17.88
CA ASN A 70 26.78 -1.91 -16.83
C ASN A 70 25.32 -2.35 -16.78
N THR A 71 25.08 -3.62 -16.47
CA THR A 71 23.73 -4.18 -16.35
C THR A 71 23.59 -4.89 -14.99
N GLU A 72 22.61 -4.46 -14.22
CA GLU A 72 22.23 -5.02 -12.93
C GLU A 72 20.89 -5.74 -13.05
N PHE A 73 20.78 -6.87 -12.37
CA PHE A 73 19.59 -7.70 -12.32
C PHE A 73 19.34 -8.11 -10.87
N ASN A 74 18.13 -7.90 -10.38
CA ASN A 74 17.70 -8.32 -9.05
C ASN A 74 16.29 -8.88 -9.07
N VAL A 75 16.01 -9.82 -8.17
CA VAL A 75 14.65 -10.33 -7.92
C VAL A 75 14.37 -10.19 -6.43
N THR A 76 13.20 -9.66 -6.09
CA THR A 76 12.76 -9.51 -4.69
C THR A 76 11.31 -9.96 -4.52
N ALA A 77 11.00 -10.52 -3.36
CA ALA A 77 9.63 -10.78 -2.92
C ALA A 77 9.12 -9.70 -1.95
N SER A 78 9.96 -8.72 -1.60
CA SER A 78 9.58 -7.63 -0.71
C SER A 78 9.00 -6.46 -1.49
N ASP A 79 7.89 -5.89 -0.99
CA ASP A 79 7.20 -4.73 -1.59
C ASP A 79 7.26 -3.48 -0.69
N SER A 80 8.05 -3.54 0.40
CA SER A 80 8.16 -2.43 1.37
C SER A 80 8.72 -1.15 0.74
N ILE A 81 8.36 0.00 1.29
CA ILE A 81 8.93 1.31 0.91
C ILE A 81 10.47 1.28 0.95
N GLU A 82 11.05 0.61 1.96
CA GLU A 82 12.50 0.52 2.11
C GLU A 82 13.15 -0.29 0.99
N GLU A 83 12.61 -1.48 0.68
CA GLU A 83 13.11 -2.30 -0.42
C GLU A 83 13.03 -1.57 -1.76
N LYS A 84 11.90 -0.91 -2.03
CA LYS A 84 11.70 -0.12 -3.26
C LYS A 84 12.70 1.02 -3.35
N SER A 85 12.95 1.71 -2.24
CA SER A 85 13.93 2.79 -2.17
C SER A 85 15.34 2.28 -2.48
N ASN A 86 15.70 1.11 -1.95
CA ASN A 86 17.00 0.49 -2.20
C ASN A 86 17.17 0.07 -3.67
N LEU A 87 16.16 -0.57 -4.26
CA LEU A 87 16.19 -0.97 -5.68
C LEU A 87 16.31 0.24 -6.61
N LEU A 88 15.56 1.31 -6.33
CA LEU A 88 15.60 2.57 -7.09
C LEU A 88 16.78 3.48 -6.72
N LYS A 89 17.64 3.07 -5.77
CA LYS A 89 18.77 3.84 -5.24
C LYS A 89 18.36 5.25 -4.77
N ILE A 90 17.21 5.35 -4.11
CA ILE A 90 16.63 6.58 -3.55
C ILE A 90 17.21 6.84 -2.16
N SER A 91 17.75 8.04 -1.92
CA SER A 91 18.26 8.46 -0.61
C SER A 91 17.13 8.69 0.41
N GLY A 92 17.46 8.66 1.70
CA GLY A 92 16.47 8.90 2.76
C GLY A 92 15.74 10.24 2.65
N SER A 93 16.47 11.31 2.30
CA SER A 93 15.87 12.64 2.12
C SER A 93 14.91 12.67 0.93
N LEU A 94 15.30 12.12 -0.23
CA LEU A 94 14.44 12.05 -1.41
C LEU A 94 13.23 11.14 -1.19
N LYS A 95 13.38 10.05 -0.41
CA LYS A 95 12.29 9.14 -0.01
C LYS A 95 11.18 9.91 0.70
N LEU A 96 11.50 10.79 1.66
CA LEU A 96 10.49 11.63 2.31
C LEU A 96 9.83 12.61 1.34
N SER A 97 10.56 13.16 0.38
CA SER A 97 9.99 14.08 -0.62
C SER A 97 9.01 13.36 -1.55
N LEU A 98 9.29 12.11 -1.91
CA LEU A 98 8.39 11.26 -2.68
C LEU A 98 7.13 10.92 -1.89
N LEU A 99 7.29 10.50 -0.63
CA LEU A 99 6.18 10.19 0.28
C LEU A 99 5.36 11.43 0.61
N GLY A 100 5.99 12.60 0.72
CA GLY A 100 5.35 13.88 0.97
C GLY A 100 4.74 14.54 -0.26
N GLY A 101 4.83 13.92 -1.44
CA GLY A 101 4.27 14.46 -2.68
C GLY A 101 5.00 15.70 -3.23
N LEU A 102 6.22 15.98 -2.79
CA LEU A 102 7.06 17.05 -3.36
C LEU A 102 7.64 16.67 -4.72
N VAL A 103 7.81 15.37 -4.97
CA VAL A 103 8.40 14.84 -6.19
C VAL A 103 7.44 13.86 -6.85
N ASN A 104 7.17 14.08 -8.14
CA ASN A 104 6.40 13.16 -8.97
C ASN A 104 7.34 12.21 -9.71
N VAL A 105 7.11 10.90 -9.56
CA VAL A 105 7.86 9.87 -10.29
C VAL A 105 7.34 9.69 -11.72
N ARG A 106 8.25 9.31 -12.63
CA ARG A 106 7.92 8.96 -14.02
C ARG A 106 8.69 7.72 -14.45
N GLY A 107 8.31 7.17 -15.60
CA GLY A 107 8.99 6.00 -16.18
C GLY A 107 9.03 4.82 -15.22
N SER A 108 10.20 4.20 -15.09
CA SER A 108 10.45 3.06 -14.21
C SER A 108 10.20 3.37 -12.72
N ALA A 109 10.42 4.62 -12.29
CA ALA A 109 10.23 5.02 -10.89
C ALA A 109 8.77 5.00 -10.43
N LYS A 110 7.78 4.86 -11.34
CA LYS A 110 6.38 4.59 -10.97
C LYS A 110 6.21 3.34 -10.12
N TYR A 111 7.15 2.39 -10.24
CA TYR A 111 7.25 1.22 -9.35
C TYR A 111 7.20 1.59 -7.86
N PHE A 112 7.77 2.74 -7.45
CA PHE A 112 7.74 3.17 -6.05
C PHE A 112 6.31 3.32 -5.49
N GLN A 113 5.36 3.73 -6.34
CA GLN A 113 3.97 3.98 -5.97
C GLN A 113 3.07 2.74 -6.12
N ASP A 114 3.53 1.72 -6.85
CA ASP A 114 2.82 0.46 -7.02
C ASP A 114 2.95 -0.36 -5.73
N THR A 115 1.88 -0.40 -4.94
CA THR A 115 1.82 -1.07 -3.64
C THR A 115 0.82 -2.23 -3.69
N LYS A 116 1.16 -3.34 -3.00
CA LYS A 116 0.22 -4.44 -2.78
C LYS A 116 -1.13 -3.93 -2.27
N LYS A 117 -2.21 -4.59 -2.71
CA LYS A 117 -3.61 -4.23 -2.36
C LYS A 117 -4.26 -5.20 -1.38
N SER A 118 -3.53 -6.24 -0.99
CA SER A 118 -4.01 -7.36 -0.17
C SER A 118 -2.81 -8.04 0.50
N GLN A 119 -2.96 -8.57 1.72
CA GLN A 119 -1.94 -9.41 2.34
C GLN A 119 -1.93 -10.82 1.75
N LYS A 120 -3.04 -11.23 1.13
CA LYS A 120 -3.20 -12.49 0.40
C LYS A 120 -2.72 -12.39 -1.06
N GLN A 121 -1.94 -11.36 -1.39
CA GLN A 121 -1.30 -11.18 -2.69
C GLN A 121 0.18 -11.58 -2.59
N ALA A 122 0.55 -12.63 -3.32
CA ALA A 122 1.95 -12.97 -3.56
C ALA A 122 2.51 -12.03 -4.62
N ARG A 123 3.67 -11.41 -4.34
CA ARG A 123 4.34 -10.51 -5.29
C ARG A 123 5.81 -10.87 -5.43
N VAL A 124 6.28 -10.94 -6.67
CA VAL A 124 7.71 -10.98 -6.98
C VAL A 124 8.01 -9.87 -7.98
N THR A 125 9.02 -9.05 -7.68
CA THR A 125 9.48 -8.02 -8.60
C THR A 125 10.81 -8.41 -9.20
N LEU A 126 10.88 -8.40 -10.52
CA LEU A 126 12.11 -8.49 -11.29
C LEU A 126 12.56 -7.09 -11.68
N GLN A 127 13.79 -6.72 -11.30
CA GLN A 127 14.46 -5.49 -11.68
C GLN A 127 15.49 -5.75 -12.78
N TYR A 128 15.44 -4.93 -13.81
CA TYR A 128 16.51 -4.71 -14.78
C TYR A 128 16.96 -3.25 -14.67
N ASN A 129 18.26 -3.02 -14.61
CA ASN A 129 18.83 -1.67 -14.61
C ASN A 129 20.09 -1.67 -15.48
N ALA A 130 20.16 -0.81 -16.48
CA ALA A 130 21.32 -0.69 -17.36
C ALA A 130 21.80 0.76 -17.41
N THR A 131 23.11 0.96 -17.25
CA THR A 131 23.76 2.26 -17.44
C THR A 131 24.47 2.29 -18.79
N THR A 132 24.56 3.47 -19.40
CA THR A 132 25.15 3.64 -20.73
C THR A 132 26.31 4.63 -20.70
N LYS A 133 26.07 5.87 -20.28
CA LYS A 133 27.07 6.94 -20.31
C LYS A 133 27.00 7.83 -19.08
N PHE A 134 28.14 8.42 -18.76
CA PHE A 134 28.30 9.42 -17.73
C PHE A 134 28.72 10.74 -18.38
N GLU A 135 27.89 11.77 -18.23
CA GLU A 135 28.16 13.12 -18.72
C GLU A 135 28.51 14.02 -17.54
N THR A 136 29.56 14.82 -17.65
CA THR A 136 30.02 15.71 -16.58
C THR A 136 30.53 17.05 -17.13
N LEU A 137 30.34 18.12 -16.37
CA LEU A 137 30.92 19.43 -16.65
C LEU A 137 32.40 19.45 -16.26
N THR A 138 33.24 20.01 -17.12
CA THR A 138 34.66 20.19 -16.82
C THR A 138 34.88 21.32 -15.80
N MET A 139 35.91 21.18 -14.95
CA MET A 139 36.20 22.12 -13.86
C MET A 139 36.49 23.56 -14.32
N SER A 140 36.79 23.78 -15.60
CA SER A 140 37.06 25.11 -16.16
C SER A 140 35.89 26.10 -15.99
N HIS A 141 34.65 25.63 -15.83
CA HIS A 141 33.46 26.50 -15.64
C HIS A 141 33.05 26.73 -14.19
N LEU A 142 33.55 25.90 -13.27
CA LEU A 142 33.30 26.05 -11.83
C LEU A 142 34.30 27.02 -11.17
N ALA A 143 35.24 27.56 -11.95
CA ALA A 143 36.17 28.59 -11.48
C ALA A 143 35.48 29.96 -11.32
N HIS A 144 35.90 30.72 -10.32
CA HIS A 144 35.33 32.03 -10.01
C HIS A 144 35.41 32.98 -11.21
N GLY A 145 34.31 33.67 -11.53
CA GLY A 145 34.21 34.61 -12.66
C GLY A 145 33.88 34.01 -14.02
N GLN A 146 33.60 32.69 -14.11
CA GLN A 146 33.22 31.99 -15.35
C GLN A 146 31.70 31.78 -15.50
N VAL A 147 30.89 32.50 -14.73
CA VAL A 147 29.41 32.39 -14.75
C VAL A 147 28.82 33.49 -15.61
N SER A 148 28.05 33.12 -16.63
CA SER A 148 27.46 34.06 -17.61
C SER A 148 26.27 34.83 -17.01
N HIS A 149 25.52 34.21 -16.09
CA HIS A 149 24.32 34.78 -15.46
C HIS A 149 24.42 34.79 -13.92
N PRO A 150 25.19 35.73 -13.32
CA PRO A 150 25.47 35.72 -11.87
C PRO A 150 24.26 36.12 -11.01
N ASN A 151 23.24 36.78 -11.57
CA ASN A 151 22.07 37.23 -10.81
C ASN A 151 21.30 36.07 -10.17
N VAL A 152 21.41 34.87 -10.73
CA VAL A 152 20.82 33.62 -10.20
C VAL A 152 21.18 33.39 -8.72
N PHE A 153 22.37 33.82 -8.28
CA PHE A 153 22.80 33.65 -6.89
C PHE A 153 21.98 34.49 -5.90
N GLU A 154 21.35 35.58 -6.33
CA GLU A 154 20.58 36.47 -5.46
C GLU A 154 19.08 36.15 -5.42
N ASP A 155 18.60 35.32 -6.36
CA ASP A 155 17.16 35.06 -6.54
C ASP A 155 16.55 34.13 -5.47
N ASP A 156 17.37 33.49 -4.62
CA ASP A 156 16.98 32.44 -3.65
C ASP A 156 16.13 31.29 -4.23
N THR A 157 16.20 31.08 -5.56
CA THR A 157 15.37 30.08 -6.27
C THR A 157 16.00 28.69 -6.31
N ALA A 158 17.32 28.60 -6.28
CA ALA A 158 18.07 27.36 -6.41
C ALA A 158 19.21 27.28 -5.39
N THR A 159 19.58 26.06 -5.00
CA THR A 159 20.67 25.81 -4.04
C THR A 159 21.85 25.08 -4.66
N HIS A 160 21.59 24.33 -5.74
CA HIS A 160 22.59 23.51 -6.43
C HIS A 160 22.43 23.63 -7.95
N VAL A 161 23.48 23.25 -8.67
CA VAL A 161 23.49 23.08 -10.12
C VAL A 161 23.89 21.65 -10.48
N VAL A 162 23.29 21.11 -11.54
CA VAL A 162 23.60 19.76 -12.03
C VAL A 162 24.94 19.78 -12.76
N THR A 163 25.93 19.07 -12.22
CA THR A 163 27.28 19.01 -12.80
C THR A 163 27.62 17.66 -13.42
N ALA A 164 26.93 16.59 -13.05
CA ALA A 164 27.08 15.31 -13.73
C ALA A 164 25.77 14.51 -13.74
N ILE A 165 25.62 13.67 -14.76
CA ILE A 165 24.47 12.79 -14.96
C ILE A 165 24.95 11.42 -15.45
N LEU A 166 24.49 10.38 -14.78
CA LEU A 166 24.60 8.99 -15.26
C LEU A 166 23.30 8.64 -15.98
N TYR A 167 23.41 8.28 -17.26
CA TYR A 167 22.30 7.87 -18.11
C TYR A 167 22.19 6.35 -18.18
N GLY A 168 20.97 5.89 -18.43
CA GLY A 168 20.64 4.49 -18.61
C GLY A 168 19.13 4.27 -18.71
N ALA A 169 18.66 3.08 -18.35
CA ALA A 169 17.23 2.79 -18.23
C ALA A 169 16.96 1.73 -17.16
N GLY A 170 15.88 1.93 -16.41
CA GLY A 170 15.35 0.94 -15.48
C GLY A 170 14.10 0.26 -16.04
N ALA A 171 13.86 -0.98 -15.61
CA ALA A 171 12.61 -1.70 -15.80
C ALA A 171 12.30 -2.58 -14.58
N TYR A 172 11.03 -2.55 -14.16
CA TYR A 172 10.49 -3.32 -13.06
C TYR A 172 9.29 -4.12 -13.57
N PHE A 173 9.40 -5.44 -13.51
CA PHE A 173 8.33 -6.37 -13.82
C PHE A 173 7.75 -6.85 -12.50
N VAL A 174 6.56 -6.36 -12.17
CA VAL A 174 5.85 -6.68 -10.94
C VAL A 174 4.91 -7.84 -11.21
N PHE A 175 5.23 -9.01 -10.68
CA PHE A 175 4.42 -10.21 -10.83
C PHE A 175 3.51 -10.38 -9.63
N ASP A 176 2.20 -10.38 -9.86
CA ASP A 176 1.18 -10.54 -8.82
C ASP A 176 0.32 -11.78 -9.04
N ARG A 177 0.05 -12.48 -7.93
CA ARG A 177 -0.89 -13.60 -7.87
C ARG A 177 -1.70 -13.54 -6.58
N GLU A 178 -3.02 -13.68 -6.72
CA GLU A 178 -3.91 -13.81 -5.57
C GLU A 178 -3.81 -15.22 -4.96
N SER A 179 -3.85 -15.28 -3.64
CA SER A 179 -3.78 -16.48 -2.82
C SER A 179 -5.01 -16.57 -1.92
N SER A 180 -5.36 -17.78 -1.51
CA SER A 180 -6.41 -18.02 -0.52
C SER A 180 -5.99 -17.67 0.91
N LEU A 181 -4.70 -17.89 1.25
CA LEU A 181 -4.16 -17.70 2.59
C LEU A 181 -2.84 -16.92 2.56
N GLU A 182 -2.57 -16.18 3.64
CA GLU A 182 -1.33 -15.42 3.82
C GLU A 182 -0.11 -16.34 3.98
N ASP A 183 -0.22 -17.45 4.71
CA ASP A 183 0.93 -18.37 4.85
C ASP A 183 1.31 -19.04 3.52
N GLU A 184 0.33 -19.25 2.63
CA GLU A 184 0.57 -19.72 1.27
C GLU A 184 1.29 -18.66 0.41
N THR A 185 1.13 -17.36 0.69
CA THR A 185 1.79 -16.32 -0.12
C THR A 185 3.30 -16.39 0.00
N LYS A 186 3.85 -16.55 1.20
CA LYS A 186 5.31 -16.64 1.41
C LYS A 186 5.94 -17.85 0.73
N GLN A 187 5.24 -18.99 0.75
CA GLN A 187 5.70 -20.17 0.04
C GLN A 187 5.68 -19.94 -1.48
N VAL A 188 4.57 -19.41 -2.01
CA VAL A 188 4.41 -19.09 -3.43
C VAL A 188 5.45 -18.07 -3.90
N GLU A 189 5.73 -17.05 -3.09
CA GLU A 189 6.79 -16.06 -3.34
C GLU A 189 8.17 -16.70 -3.34
N GLY A 190 8.46 -17.60 -2.40
CA GLY A 190 9.73 -18.32 -2.33
C GLY A 190 9.99 -19.20 -3.54
N GLU A 191 8.99 -19.98 -3.95
CA GLU A 191 9.06 -20.82 -5.15
C GLU A 191 9.23 -19.98 -6.42
N ALA A 192 8.39 -18.95 -6.59
CA ALA A 192 8.47 -18.06 -7.74
C ALA A 192 9.81 -17.31 -7.81
N ASN A 193 10.31 -16.80 -6.68
CA ASN A 193 11.58 -16.06 -6.61
C ASN A 193 12.77 -16.93 -7.08
N LEU A 194 12.81 -18.22 -6.72
CA LEU A 194 13.85 -19.13 -7.23
C LEU A 194 13.79 -19.27 -8.75
N THR A 195 12.58 -19.39 -9.29
CA THR A 195 12.35 -19.52 -10.73
C THR A 195 12.69 -18.24 -11.49
N PHE A 196 12.28 -17.07 -11.00
CA PHE A 196 12.63 -15.76 -11.57
C PHE A 196 14.13 -15.50 -11.51
N ASN A 197 14.83 -15.95 -10.47
CA ASN A 197 16.30 -15.82 -10.40
C ASN A 197 17.02 -16.60 -11.50
N LYS A 198 16.41 -17.65 -12.08
CA LYS A 198 16.99 -18.32 -13.26
C LYS A 198 17.03 -17.43 -14.49
N LEU A 199 16.17 -16.39 -14.58
CA LEU A 199 16.19 -15.41 -15.67
C LEU A 199 17.49 -14.61 -15.71
N LYS A 200 18.21 -14.50 -14.59
CA LYS A 200 19.51 -13.82 -14.51
C LYS A 200 20.53 -14.38 -15.51
N PHE A 201 20.44 -15.68 -15.79
CA PHE A 201 21.39 -16.39 -16.66
C PHE A 201 20.96 -16.41 -18.12
N LEU A 202 19.83 -15.78 -18.47
CA LEU A 202 19.40 -15.69 -19.86
C LEU A 202 20.23 -14.67 -20.61
N THR A 203 21.15 -15.17 -21.43
CA THR A 203 21.78 -14.40 -22.51
C THR A 203 20.90 -14.45 -23.76
N VAL A 204 21.06 -13.46 -24.64
CA VAL A 204 20.31 -13.31 -25.89
C VAL A 204 20.40 -14.57 -26.78
N ASP A 205 21.53 -15.28 -26.74
CA ASP A 205 21.79 -16.47 -27.59
C ASP A 205 21.49 -17.83 -26.91
N ALA A 206 21.05 -17.85 -25.65
CA ALA A 206 20.93 -19.09 -24.89
C ALA A 206 19.47 -19.58 -24.76
N GLU A 207 18.81 -19.86 -25.89
CA GLU A 207 17.51 -20.58 -25.89
C GLU A 207 17.58 -21.91 -25.13
N ALA A 208 18.75 -22.56 -25.11
CA ALA A 208 18.99 -23.83 -24.45
C ALA A 208 19.19 -23.75 -22.90
N SER A 209 19.34 -22.55 -22.33
CA SER A 209 19.69 -22.39 -20.90
C SER A 209 18.49 -22.20 -19.95
N PHE A 210 17.31 -21.89 -20.47
CA PHE A 210 16.10 -21.76 -19.66
C PHE A 210 15.40 -23.12 -19.46
N ASN A 211 16.09 -24.04 -18.78
CA ASN A 211 15.47 -25.31 -18.41
C ASN A 211 14.58 -25.10 -17.18
N MET A 212 13.27 -25.12 -17.41
CA MET A 212 12.22 -24.97 -16.41
C MET A 212 11.38 -26.24 -16.45
N ASP A 213 11.24 -26.91 -15.31
CA ASP A 213 10.37 -28.09 -15.24
C ASP A 213 8.88 -27.68 -15.27
N ASP A 214 8.00 -28.66 -15.48
CA ASP A 214 6.56 -28.41 -15.60
C ASP A 214 5.96 -27.80 -14.32
N LYS A 215 6.53 -28.10 -13.14
CA LYS A 215 6.07 -27.57 -11.87
C LYS A 215 6.45 -26.10 -11.72
N GLU A 216 7.69 -25.74 -12.07
CA GLU A 216 8.18 -24.37 -12.06
C GLU A 216 7.40 -23.50 -13.06
N ARG A 217 7.12 -24.04 -14.25
CA ARG A 217 6.28 -23.38 -15.26
C ARG A 217 4.89 -23.10 -14.73
N ALA A 218 4.22 -24.12 -14.19
CA ALA A 218 2.88 -23.98 -13.63
C ALA A 218 2.84 -23.02 -12.42
N ALA A 219 3.94 -22.82 -11.71
CA ALA A 219 4.03 -21.87 -10.61
C ALA A 219 4.01 -20.41 -11.09
N VAL A 220 4.77 -20.08 -12.15
CA VAL A 220 4.91 -18.71 -12.65
C VAL A 220 3.82 -18.30 -13.64
N GLU A 221 3.21 -19.24 -14.37
CA GLU A 221 2.13 -18.94 -15.33
C GLU A 221 0.84 -18.41 -14.67
N LYS A 222 0.72 -18.58 -13.35
CA LYS A 222 -0.40 -18.05 -12.56
C LYS A 222 -0.23 -16.59 -12.16
N PHE A 223 0.93 -15.99 -12.41
CA PHE A 223 1.18 -14.58 -12.12
C PHE A 223 0.78 -13.70 -13.31
N SER A 224 0.09 -12.62 -12.98
CA SER A 224 -0.05 -11.47 -13.86
C SER A 224 1.20 -10.59 -13.78
N CYS A 225 1.53 -9.85 -14.84
CA CYS A 225 2.67 -8.93 -14.88
C CYS A 225 2.19 -7.49 -15.06
N THR A 226 2.72 -6.58 -14.26
CA THR A 226 2.65 -5.13 -14.45
C THR A 226 4.04 -4.58 -14.71
N PHE A 227 4.21 -3.81 -15.80
CA PHE A 227 5.51 -3.28 -16.22
C PHE A 227 5.64 -1.79 -15.93
N HIS A 228 6.74 -1.43 -15.25
CA HIS A 228 7.17 -0.04 -15.06
C HIS A 228 8.59 0.11 -15.60
N GLY A 229 8.77 0.79 -16.74
CA GLY A 229 10.10 0.93 -17.35
C GLY A 229 10.29 2.23 -18.11
N ASP A 230 11.54 2.53 -18.40
CA ASP A 230 11.96 3.70 -19.19
C ASP A 230 12.03 3.40 -20.70
N PHE A 231 11.50 2.25 -21.12
CA PHE A 231 11.56 1.76 -22.49
C PHE A 231 10.25 2.01 -23.25
N LYS A 232 10.38 2.36 -24.53
CA LYS A 232 9.23 2.46 -25.43
C LYS A 232 8.89 1.07 -25.98
N LEU A 233 7.93 0.42 -25.37
CA LEU A 233 7.43 -0.88 -25.82
C LEU A 233 6.24 -0.72 -26.78
N PRO A 234 6.06 -1.61 -27.78
CA PRO A 234 4.84 -1.64 -28.59
C PRO A 234 3.62 -2.07 -27.76
N SER A 235 3.82 -2.95 -26.78
CA SER A 235 2.81 -3.40 -25.83
C SER A 235 3.47 -3.80 -24.52
N ASN A 236 2.83 -3.47 -23.39
CA ASN A 236 3.33 -3.86 -22.06
C ASN A 236 3.09 -5.36 -21.82
N PRO A 237 4.03 -6.08 -21.17
CA PRO A 237 3.86 -7.48 -20.83
C PRO A 237 2.82 -7.64 -19.72
N THR A 238 1.89 -8.59 -19.90
CA THR A 238 0.84 -8.90 -18.93
C THR A 238 0.96 -10.30 -18.32
N SER A 239 1.88 -11.12 -18.83
CA SER A 239 2.13 -12.49 -18.39
C SER A 239 3.64 -12.76 -18.19
N PHE A 240 3.96 -13.88 -17.54
CA PHE A 240 5.34 -14.36 -17.42
C PHE A 240 6.02 -14.50 -18.79
N THR A 241 5.34 -15.15 -19.75
CA THR A 241 5.89 -15.39 -21.09
C THR A 241 6.17 -14.10 -21.85
N ASP A 242 5.27 -13.11 -21.75
CA ASP A 242 5.48 -11.81 -22.38
C ASP A 242 6.64 -11.05 -21.72
N ALA A 243 6.74 -11.12 -20.40
CA ALA A 243 7.82 -10.49 -19.66
C ALA A 243 9.19 -11.06 -20.06
N VAL A 244 9.33 -12.38 -20.25
CA VAL A 244 10.57 -12.99 -20.74
C VAL A 244 10.93 -12.51 -22.15
N LYS A 245 9.95 -12.37 -23.05
CA LYS A 245 10.18 -11.83 -24.40
C LYS A 245 10.68 -10.39 -24.34
N VAL A 246 9.99 -9.53 -23.58
CA VAL A 246 10.37 -8.12 -23.40
C VAL A 246 11.76 -8.02 -22.78
N TYR A 247 12.03 -8.79 -21.72
CA TYR A 247 13.32 -8.81 -21.02
C TYR A 247 14.50 -9.07 -21.97
N ARG A 248 14.36 -10.03 -22.89
CA ARG A 248 15.41 -10.36 -23.89
C ARG A 248 15.71 -9.21 -24.85
N THR A 249 14.72 -8.36 -25.12
CA THR A 249 14.85 -7.22 -26.04
C THR A 249 15.31 -5.93 -25.36
N LEU A 250 15.28 -5.84 -24.03
CA LEU A 250 15.64 -4.60 -23.30
C LEU A 250 17.03 -4.05 -23.65
N PRO A 251 18.10 -4.86 -23.79
CA PRO A 251 19.41 -4.35 -24.17
C PRO A 251 19.40 -3.61 -25.51
N ASP A 252 18.70 -4.15 -26.51
CA ASP A 252 18.64 -3.57 -27.86
C ASP A 252 17.81 -2.29 -27.91
N LEU A 253 16.82 -2.16 -27.01
CA LEU A 253 15.92 -1.01 -26.94
C LEU A 253 16.57 0.27 -26.40
N LEU A 254 17.79 0.19 -25.83
CA LEU A 254 18.56 1.38 -25.45
C LEU A 254 19.16 2.12 -26.65
N GLY A 255 19.25 1.45 -27.80
CA GLY A 255 20.01 1.92 -28.97
C GLY A 255 21.50 1.56 -28.88
N GLN A 256 22.22 1.65 -30.00
CA GLN A 256 23.62 1.21 -30.11
C GLN A 256 24.56 2.01 -29.19
N ASP A 257 24.26 3.29 -28.99
CA ASP A 257 25.04 4.23 -28.18
C ASP A 257 24.25 4.75 -26.96
N GLY A 258 23.12 4.13 -26.63
CA GLY A 258 22.25 4.55 -25.54
C GLY A 258 21.40 5.79 -25.87
N GLU A 259 20.99 5.95 -27.13
CA GLU A 259 20.22 7.09 -27.65
C GLU A 259 18.85 7.25 -26.96
N HIS A 260 18.33 6.18 -26.38
CA HIS A 260 17.07 6.17 -25.65
C HIS A 260 17.26 6.18 -24.12
N ALA A 261 18.50 6.33 -23.65
CA ALA A 261 18.80 6.39 -22.23
C ALA A 261 18.26 7.67 -21.59
N VAL A 262 17.73 7.53 -20.38
CA VAL A 262 17.23 8.60 -19.52
C VAL A 262 18.19 8.85 -18.35
N PRO A 263 18.14 10.03 -17.70
CA PRO A 263 18.88 10.24 -16.46
C PRO A 263 18.47 9.22 -15.39
N LEU A 264 19.46 8.53 -14.82
CA LEU A 264 19.26 7.62 -13.68
C LEU A 264 19.75 8.25 -12.38
N ARG A 265 20.96 8.82 -12.39
CA ARG A 265 21.59 9.46 -11.22
C ARG A 265 22.18 10.81 -11.59
N VAL A 266 22.18 11.71 -10.62
CA VAL A 266 22.55 13.11 -10.82
C VAL A 266 23.43 13.59 -9.68
N TRP A 267 24.47 14.35 -10.02
CA TRP A 267 25.35 15.01 -9.07
C TRP A 267 25.06 16.50 -9.08
N LEU A 268 24.77 17.01 -7.89
CA LEU A 268 24.36 18.37 -7.61
C LEU A 268 25.50 19.08 -6.89
N TYR A 269 26.07 20.09 -7.53
CA TYR A 269 27.12 20.91 -6.95
C TYR A 269 26.51 22.13 -6.26
N PRO A 270 26.88 22.44 -5.01
CA PRO A 270 26.28 23.53 -4.26
C PRO A 270 26.67 24.89 -4.82
N LEU A 271 25.69 25.76 -5.04
CA LEU A 271 25.91 27.10 -5.60
C LEU A 271 26.74 27.99 -4.66
N VAL A 272 26.66 27.75 -3.35
CA VAL A 272 27.46 28.50 -2.35
C VAL A 272 28.97 28.33 -2.51
N LYS A 273 29.43 27.26 -3.17
CA LYS A 273 30.84 27.10 -3.52
C LYS A 273 31.27 27.96 -4.72
N LEU A 274 30.32 28.44 -5.52
CA LEU A 274 30.56 29.35 -6.64
C LEU A 274 30.45 30.81 -6.18
N ASP A 275 29.43 31.13 -5.39
CA ASP A 275 29.17 32.46 -4.84
C ASP A 275 28.49 32.35 -3.46
N SER A 276 29.04 33.01 -2.44
CA SER A 276 28.56 32.90 -1.06
C SER A 276 27.19 33.55 -0.83
N ARG A 277 26.68 34.34 -1.79
CA ARG A 277 25.33 34.92 -1.74
C ARG A 277 24.24 33.89 -2.07
N ALA A 278 24.60 32.78 -2.70
CA ALA A 278 23.66 31.76 -3.15
C ALA A 278 22.87 31.14 -1.99
N ALA A 279 21.64 30.69 -2.30
CA ALA A 279 20.87 29.91 -1.34
C ALA A 279 21.56 28.58 -1.02
N ARG A 280 21.34 28.07 0.20
CA ARG A 280 21.90 26.81 0.67
C ARG A 280 20.85 25.87 1.24
N LEU A 281 21.14 24.59 1.17
CA LEU A 281 20.52 23.59 2.01
C LEU A 281 21.07 23.78 3.44
N GLN A 282 20.24 24.18 4.39
CA GLN A 282 20.69 24.48 5.75
C GLN A 282 20.66 23.26 6.67
N ARG A 283 19.70 22.36 6.45
CA ARG A 283 19.50 21.16 7.28
C ARG A 283 19.11 19.98 6.41
N ASP A 284 19.51 18.78 6.83
CA ASP A 284 18.96 17.53 6.32
C ASP A 284 18.08 16.89 7.39
N ILE A 285 17.28 15.90 7.00
CA ILE A 285 16.40 15.19 7.91
C ILE A 285 17.14 14.02 8.55
N SER A 286 17.08 13.90 9.87
CA SER A 286 17.72 12.82 10.60
C SER A 286 17.15 11.46 10.20
N ARG A 287 18.05 10.47 10.13
CA ARG A 287 17.70 9.10 9.70
C ARG A 287 16.58 8.48 10.54
N ALA A 288 16.55 8.79 11.84
CA ALA A 288 15.48 8.31 12.73
C ALA A 288 14.10 8.82 12.28
N LEU A 289 13.97 10.11 11.97
CA LEU A 289 12.71 10.70 11.49
C LEU A 289 12.33 10.19 10.10
N ILE A 290 13.31 9.96 9.23
CA ILE A 290 13.09 9.33 7.92
C ILE A 290 12.48 7.94 8.08
N THR A 291 13.07 7.10 8.94
CA THR A 291 12.58 5.75 9.23
C THR A 291 11.18 5.79 9.83
N CYS A 292 10.96 6.56 10.90
CA CYS A 292 9.64 6.64 11.54
C CYS A 292 8.55 7.11 10.58
N SER A 293 8.81 8.15 9.77
CA SER A 293 7.83 8.64 8.81
C SER A 293 7.47 7.61 7.74
N SER A 294 8.46 6.85 7.27
CA SER A 294 8.25 5.79 6.27
C SER A 294 7.48 4.61 6.87
N GLU A 295 7.81 4.20 8.11
CA GLU A 295 7.12 3.14 8.83
C GLU A 295 5.66 3.48 9.16
N THR A 296 5.37 4.75 9.51
CA THR A 296 3.99 5.21 9.70
C THR A 296 3.16 5.03 8.43
N ILE A 297 3.67 5.43 7.27
CA ILE A 297 2.96 5.28 5.99
C ILE A 297 2.82 3.79 5.61
N GLU A 298 3.87 2.99 5.83
CA GLU A 298 3.84 1.54 5.62
C GLU A 298 2.77 0.87 6.50
N SER A 299 2.64 1.29 7.76
CA SER A 299 1.62 0.78 8.68
C SER A 299 0.20 1.11 8.21
N LEU A 300 -0.02 2.33 7.71
CA LEU A 300 -1.32 2.74 7.16
C LEU A 300 -1.66 1.95 5.89
N ASN A 301 -0.69 1.72 4.99
CA ASN A 301 -0.87 0.84 3.83
C ASN A 301 -1.26 -0.58 4.25
N ARG A 302 -0.67 -1.10 5.34
CA ARG A 302 -1.02 -2.43 5.86
C ARG A 302 -2.45 -2.50 6.39
N THR A 303 -2.90 -1.45 7.06
CA THR A 303 -4.31 -1.32 7.47
C THR A 303 -5.25 -1.36 6.28
N GLU A 304 -4.93 -0.63 5.20
CA GLU A 304 -5.72 -0.66 3.97
C GLU A 304 -5.74 -2.07 3.34
N MET A 305 -4.60 -2.74 3.22
CA MET A 305 -4.54 -4.12 2.71
C MET A 305 -5.42 -5.08 3.52
N ARG A 306 -5.42 -4.96 4.86
CA ARG A 306 -6.26 -5.79 5.73
C ARG A 306 -7.75 -5.49 5.60
N CYS A 307 -8.11 -4.22 5.41
CA CYS A 307 -9.50 -3.86 5.11
C CYS A 307 -9.94 -4.48 3.77
N SER A 308 -9.11 -4.41 2.74
CA SER A 308 -9.36 -5.04 1.43
C SER A 308 -9.59 -6.55 1.56
N ASP A 309 -8.76 -7.23 2.36
CA ASP A 309 -8.91 -8.67 2.61
C ASP A 309 -10.19 -9.03 3.38
N LEU A 310 -10.59 -8.19 4.34
CA LEU A 310 -11.83 -8.36 5.09
C LEU A 310 -13.07 -8.10 4.23
N LEU A 311 -13.03 -7.12 3.31
CA LEU A 311 -14.15 -6.83 2.41
C LEU A 311 -14.44 -7.96 1.42
N LYS A 312 -13.41 -8.73 1.05
CA LYS A 312 -13.54 -9.93 0.22
C LYS A 312 -13.97 -11.18 1.01
N ASP A 313 -13.99 -11.10 2.34
CA ASP A 313 -14.35 -12.25 3.18
C ASP A 313 -15.85 -12.53 3.13
N THR A 314 -16.22 -13.81 3.18
CA THR A 314 -17.63 -14.26 3.12
C THR A 314 -18.52 -13.58 4.16
N ALA A 315 -18.01 -13.27 5.35
CA ALA A 315 -18.81 -12.56 6.36
C ALA A 315 -19.17 -11.14 5.88
N ALA A 316 -18.20 -10.37 5.38
CA ALA A 316 -18.48 -9.02 4.88
C ALA A 316 -19.44 -9.07 3.69
N THR A 317 -19.23 -9.98 2.73
CA THR A 317 -20.13 -10.10 1.56
C THR A 317 -21.54 -10.60 1.90
N THR A 318 -21.73 -11.21 3.07
CA THR A 318 -23.06 -11.70 3.52
C THR A 318 -23.77 -10.70 4.43
N PHE A 319 -23.03 -9.86 5.15
CA PHE A 319 -23.58 -8.93 6.14
C PHE A 319 -23.28 -7.48 5.75
N PRO A 320 -24.24 -6.74 5.14
CA PRO A 320 -24.03 -5.38 4.67
C PRO A 320 -23.52 -4.40 5.74
N ALA A 321 -23.95 -4.56 7.00
CA ALA A 321 -23.46 -3.72 8.09
C ALA A 321 -21.99 -3.96 8.42
N MET A 322 -21.50 -5.20 8.29
CA MET A 322 -20.08 -5.50 8.47
C MET A 322 -19.26 -4.95 7.30
N GLU A 323 -19.72 -5.15 6.07
CA GLU A 323 -19.10 -4.55 4.87
C GLU A 323 -18.94 -3.04 5.04
N LYS A 324 -20.04 -2.35 5.38
CA LYS A 324 -20.06 -0.91 5.57
C LYS A 324 -19.06 -0.44 6.63
N LYS A 325 -18.98 -1.10 7.78
CA LYS A 325 -18.00 -0.76 8.83
C LYS A 325 -16.55 -0.86 8.34
N VAL A 326 -16.22 -1.89 7.56
CA VAL A 326 -14.87 -2.08 7.01
C VAL A 326 -14.60 -1.06 5.89
N GLN A 327 -15.59 -0.73 5.06
CA GLN A 327 -15.50 0.32 4.05
C GLN A 327 -15.27 1.70 4.68
N ASP A 328 -16.02 2.03 5.74
CA ASP A 328 -15.89 3.29 6.48
C ASP A 328 -14.47 3.42 7.06
N LEU A 329 -13.92 2.35 7.67
CA LEU A 329 -12.54 2.35 8.15
C LEU A 329 -11.55 2.58 7.00
N MET A 330 -11.70 1.83 5.90
CA MET A 330 -10.82 1.95 4.73
C MET A 330 -10.78 3.40 4.23
N GLN A 331 -11.95 4.01 4.03
CA GLN A 331 -12.05 5.38 3.52
C GLN A 331 -11.40 6.39 4.47
N MET A 332 -11.66 6.28 5.78
CA MET A 332 -11.06 7.16 6.78
C MET A 332 -9.54 7.01 6.86
N CYS A 333 -9.03 5.77 6.79
CA CYS A 333 -7.59 5.50 6.76
C CYS A 333 -6.92 6.09 5.52
N CYS A 334 -7.53 5.92 4.33
CA CYS A 334 -7.05 6.53 3.09
C CYS A 334 -6.98 8.07 3.21
N GLN A 335 -8.04 8.70 3.72
CA GLN A 335 -8.08 10.15 3.94
C GLN A 335 -6.98 10.60 4.90
N TYR A 336 -6.89 9.97 6.08
CA TYR A 336 -5.89 10.30 7.09
C TYR A 336 -4.45 10.15 6.57
N LYS A 337 -4.18 9.07 5.82
CA LYS A 337 -2.86 8.82 5.22
C LYS A 337 -2.47 9.94 4.26
N LEU A 338 -3.40 10.38 3.40
CA LEU A 338 -3.17 11.51 2.49
C LEU A 338 -2.89 12.80 3.28
N ASP A 339 -3.67 13.10 4.32
CA ASP A 339 -3.45 14.29 5.16
C ASP A 339 -2.10 14.25 5.88
N PHE A 340 -1.68 13.06 6.36
CA PHE A 340 -0.37 12.85 6.96
C PHE A 340 0.77 13.09 5.94
N MET A 341 0.66 12.52 4.74
CA MET A 341 1.63 12.70 3.66
C MET A 341 1.74 14.18 3.24
N GLN A 342 0.62 14.89 3.14
CA GLN A 342 0.61 16.33 2.84
C GLN A 342 1.27 17.17 3.94
N LYS A 343 0.98 16.87 5.22
CA LYS A 343 1.64 17.53 6.36
C LYS A 343 3.14 17.30 6.34
N LEU A 344 3.57 16.05 6.11
CA LEU A 344 4.97 15.69 5.93
C LEU A 344 5.61 16.53 4.81
N GLY A 345 5.06 16.51 3.60
CA GLY A 345 5.57 17.28 2.47
C GLY A 345 5.64 18.79 2.73
N SER A 346 4.67 19.36 3.44
CA SER A 346 4.60 20.80 3.72
C SER A 346 5.73 21.32 4.63
N VAL A 347 6.27 20.48 5.52
CA VAL A 347 7.28 20.92 6.50
C VAL A 347 8.71 20.73 6.00
N LEU A 348 8.96 19.77 5.10
CA LEU A 348 10.32 19.46 4.63
C LEU A 348 11.06 20.68 4.06
N PRO A 349 10.46 21.52 3.18
CA PRO A 349 11.18 22.67 2.63
C PRO A 349 11.56 23.70 3.69
N SER A 350 10.70 23.91 4.69
CA SER A 350 10.97 24.85 5.77
C SER A 350 12.09 24.36 6.69
N ILE A 351 12.15 23.04 6.96
CA ILE A 351 13.22 22.45 7.76
C ILE A 351 14.55 22.57 7.00
N ARG A 352 14.56 22.09 5.76
CA ARG A 352 15.75 22.09 4.89
C ARG A 352 16.27 23.50 4.58
N GLY A 353 15.37 24.47 4.47
CA GLY A 353 15.70 25.89 4.27
C GLY A 353 16.11 26.63 5.55
N GLY A 354 16.07 25.99 6.73
CA GLY A 354 16.46 26.61 8.00
C GLY A 354 15.36 27.38 8.72
N GLY A 355 14.18 27.52 8.13
CA GLY A 355 13.04 28.25 8.72
C GLY A 355 12.33 27.52 9.87
N LYS A 356 12.50 26.20 9.97
CA LYS A 356 11.97 25.36 11.07
C LYS A 356 13.01 24.34 11.54
N GLU A 357 12.89 23.90 12.78
CA GLU A 357 13.65 22.77 13.32
C GLU A 357 12.96 21.43 13.00
N GLU A 358 13.72 20.33 13.10
CA GLU A 358 13.18 18.97 12.91
C GLU A 358 12.06 18.61 13.90
N SER A 359 12.00 19.28 15.05
CA SER A 359 10.98 19.08 16.08
C SER A 359 9.55 19.24 15.57
N VAL A 360 9.35 20.00 14.49
CA VAL A 360 8.04 20.11 13.83
C VAL A 360 7.62 18.78 13.19
N LEU A 361 8.56 18.05 12.59
CA LEU A 361 8.31 16.70 12.07
C LEU A 361 8.10 15.69 13.21
N GLU A 362 8.87 15.80 14.30
CA GLU A 362 8.63 14.99 15.50
C GLU A 362 7.21 15.18 16.04
N GLU A 363 6.68 16.41 16.06
CA GLU A 363 5.34 16.67 16.56
C GLU A 363 4.25 16.08 15.65
N ILE A 364 4.47 16.05 14.33
CA ILE A 364 3.58 15.34 13.39
C ILE A 364 3.51 13.85 13.74
N LEU A 365 4.66 13.21 13.99
CA LEU A 365 4.74 11.81 14.37
C LEU A 365 4.10 11.56 15.76
N LYS A 366 4.38 12.41 16.75
CA LYS A 366 3.75 12.33 18.10
C LYS A 366 2.23 12.52 18.02
N THR A 367 1.75 13.40 17.15
CA THR A 367 0.32 13.59 16.90
C THR A 367 -0.30 12.32 16.30
N HIS A 368 0.39 11.66 15.37
CA HIS A 368 -0.05 10.36 14.83
C HIS A 368 -0.17 9.30 15.94
N GLU A 369 0.86 9.14 16.77
CA GLU A 369 0.86 8.15 17.86
C GLU A 369 -0.26 8.38 18.89
N ARG A 370 -0.62 9.65 19.14
CA ARG A 370 -1.73 10.01 20.06
C ARG A 370 -3.11 9.93 19.40
N SER A 371 -3.17 9.89 18.07
CA SER A 371 -4.43 9.85 17.31
C SER A 371 -5.08 8.46 17.41
N PRO A 372 -6.39 8.32 17.14
CA PRO A 372 -7.03 7.01 16.98
C PRO A 372 -6.54 6.22 15.75
N PHE A 373 -5.78 6.87 14.85
CA PHE A 373 -5.17 6.24 13.67
C PHE A 373 -3.79 5.64 13.96
N ASN A 374 -3.37 5.57 15.23
CA ASN A 374 -2.13 4.89 15.59
C ASN A 374 -2.21 3.39 15.26
N ASN A 375 -1.06 2.77 15.03
CA ASN A 375 -0.96 1.37 14.60
C ASN A 375 -1.65 0.40 15.59
N LYS A 376 -1.50 0.62 16.91
CA LYS A 376 -2.05 -0.26 17.94
C LYS A 376 -3.58 -0.31 17.91
N ASP A 377 -4.23 0.84 17.85
CA ASP A 377 -5.69 0.96 17.85
C ASP A 377 -6.30 0.36 16.57
N LEU A 378 -5.73 0.68 15.41
CA LEU A 378 -6.16 0.12 14.11
C LEU A 378 -5.97 -1.39 14.05
N ASP A 379 -4.81 -1.91 14.48
CA ASP A 379 -4.53 -3.34 14.52
C ASP A 379 -5.51 -4.07 15.44
N GLN A 380 -5.79 -3.50 16.61
CA GLN A 380 -6.74 -4.07 17.56
C GLN A 380 -8.14 -4.15 16.97
N TRP A 381 -8.63 -3.10 16.33
CA TRP A 381 -9.96 -3.11 15.69
C TRP A 381 -10.04 -4.16 14.58
N LEU A 382 -9.03 -4.22 13.70
CA LEU A 382 -8.98 -5.21 12.61
C LEU A 382 -8.90 -6.65 13.13
N LYS A 383 -8.17 -6.89 14.24
CA LYS A 383 -8.14 -8.20 14.91
C LYS A 383 -9.51 -8.59 15.45
N THR A 384 -10.23 -7.64 16.05
CA THR A 384 -11.60 -7.88 16.55
C THR A 384 -12.53 -8.22 15.39
N LYS A 385 -12.51 -7.44 14.29
CA LYS A 385 -13.32 -7.73 13.09
C LYS A 385 -12.96 -9.05 12.40
N GLY A 386 -11.68 -9.43 12.40
CA GLY A 386 -11.28 -10.77 11.96
C GLY A 386 -11.94 -11.89 12.77
N LYS A 387 -11.93 -11.78 14.11
CA LYS A 387 -12.59 -12.76 15.00
C LYS A 387 -14.12 -12.80 14.81
N GLU A 388 -14.74 -11.65 14.61
CA GLU A 388 -16.16 -11.54 14.27
C GLU A 388 -16.45 -12.30 12.97
N SER A 389 -15.70 -12.01 11.90
CA SER A 389 -15.82 -12.70 10.60
C SER A 389 -15.68 -14.22 10.73
N ASP A 390 -14.64 -14.69 11.42
CA ASP A 390 -14.39 -16.13 11.58
C ASP A 390 -15.53 -16.83 12.33
N THR A 391 -16.09 -16.16 13.34
CA THR A 391 -17.25 -16.70 14.07
C THR A 391 -18.48 -16.72 13.17
N LEU A 392 -18.79 -15.63 12.48
CA LEU A 392 -19.94 -15.56 11.59
C LEU A 392 -19.89 -16.63 10.49
N LYS A 393 -18.73 -16.80 9.83
CA LYS A 393 -18.50 -17.88 8.85
C LYS A 393 -18.78 -19.28 9.43
N SER A 394 -18.35 -19.52 10.67
CA SER A 394 -18.60 -20.81 11.36
C SER A 394 -20.09 -21.07 11.58
N PHE A 395 -20.87 -20.04 11.92
CA PHE A 395 -22.32 -20.15 12.09
C PHE A 395 -23.04 -20.29 10.74
N LEU A 396 -22.69 -19.48 9.74
CA LEU A 396 -23.22 -19.59 8.38
C LEU A 396 -23.03 -21.01 7.81
N LYS A 397 -21.83 -21.60 7.98
CA LYS A 397 -21.57 -22.99 7.55
C LYS A 397 -22.46 -24.01 8.24
N GLN A 398 -22.90 -23.76 9.48
CA GLN A 398 -23.81 -24.66 10.19
C GLN A 398 -25.26 -24.46 9.74
N LEU A 399 -25.68 -23.22 9.46
CA LEU A 399 -27.00 -22.89 8.94
C LEU A 399 -27.18 -23.43 7.51
N ASP A 400 -26.14 -23.35 6.68
CA ASP A 400 -26.13 -23.93 5.33
C ASP A 400 -26.32 -25.46 5.36
N LYS A 401 -25.70 -26.17 6.33
CA LYS A 401 -25.95 -27.61 6.55
C LYS A 401 -27.40 -27.93 6.93
N LEU A 402 -28.13 -26.97 7.47
CA LEU A 402 -29.56 -27.10 7.75
C LEU A 402 -30.41 -26.77 6.50
N GLY A 403 -29.80 -26.37 5.39
CA GLY A 403 -30.50 -25.96 4.18
C GLY A 403 -31.19 -24.60 4.32
N VAL A 404 -30.71 -23.73 5.21
CA VAL A 404 -31.28 -22.41 5.46
C VAL A 404 -30.34 -21.34 4.92
N LYS A 405 -30.90 -20.39 4.17
CA LYS A 405 -30.16 -19.29 3.55
C LYS A 405 -30.45 -17.96 4.24
N MET A 406 -29.58 -17.00 3.97
CA MET A 406 -29.81 -15.61 4.31
C MET A 406 -30.99 -15.08 3.50
N GLU A 407 -31.88 -14.34 4.15
CA GLU A 407 -33.01 -13.64 3.55
C GLU A 407 -32.89 -12.15 3.86
N ASP A 408 -32.75 -11.36 2.80
CA ASP A 408 -32.59 -9.90 2.90
C ASP A 408 -33.94 -9.19 2.76
N HIS A 409 -34.97 -9.87 2.24
CA HIS A 409 -36.30 -9.31 1.98
C HIS A 409 -37.36 -9.93 2.89
N LEU A 410 -37.14 -9.85 4.20
CA LEU A 410 -38.07 -10.40 5.20
C LEU A 410 -39.51 -9.89 5.00
N ASP A 411 -39.69 -8.61 4.69
CA ASP A 411 -41.02 -7.99 4.55
C ASP A 411 -41.82 -8.58 3.37
N ASP A 412 -41.14 -8.97 2.28
CA ASP A 412 -41.78 -9.62 1.13
C ASP A 412 -42.27 -11.02 1.53
N LEU A 413 -41.46 -11.77 2.29
CA LEU A 413 -41.83 -13.08 2.80
C LEU A 413 -42.97 -13.02 3.81
N LEU A 414 -43.01 -11.98 4.65
CA LEU A 414 -44.09 -11.76 5.61
C LEU A 414 -45.42 -11.34 4.95
N SER A 415 -45.36 -10.87 3.71
CA SER A 415 -46.53 -10.45 2.92
C SER A 415 -47.10 -11.58 2.03
N ASP A 416 -46.40 -12.72 1.94
CA ASP A 416 -46.81 -13.88 1.17
C ASP A 416 -47.95 -14.64 1.88
N LEU A 417 -49.12 -14.68 1.25
CA LEU A 417 -50.31 -15.34 1.80
C LEU A 417 -50.19 -16.87 1.87
N ASP A 418 -49.26 -17.46 1.11
CA ASP A 418 -48.97 -18.90 1.15
C ASP A 418 -48.02 -19.27 2.30
N VAL A 419 -47.45 -18.27 2.99
CA VAL A 419 -46.54 -18.45 4.12
C VAL A 419 -47.23 -18.03 5.42
N ARG A 420 -47.62 -19.04 6.21
CA ARG A 420 -48.29 -18.81 7.48
C ARG A 420 -47.31 -18.47 8.61
N ASN A 421 -46.21 -19.21 8.67
CA ASN A 421 -45.24 -19.10 9.76
C ASN A 421 -43.83 -18.84 9.21
N VAL A 422 -43.11 -17.88 9.79
CA VAL A 422 -41.71 -17.61 9.49
C VAL A 422 -40.88 -17.69 10.77
N VAL A 423 -39.89 -18.60 10.78
CA VAL A 423 -38.94 -18.77 11.88
C VAL A 423 -37.57 -18.26 11.44
N CYS A 424 -37.13 -17.15 12.02
CA CYS A 424 -35.89 -16.47 11.66
C CYS A 424 -34.80 -16.74 12.69
N PHE A 425 -33.65 -17.29 12.28
CA PHE A 425 -32.43 -17.16 13.05
C PHE A 425 -31.78 -15.81 12.72
N SER A 426 -31.86 -14.85 13.63
CA SER A 426 -31.37 -13.50 13.39
C SER A 426 -30.06 -13.24 14.11
N PHE A 427 -29.06 -12.73 13.39
CA PHE A 427 -27.86 -12.16 13.99
C PHE A 427 -28.19 -10.74 14.49
N THR A 428 -28.07 -10.54 15.79
CA THR A 428 -28.63 -9.35 16.46
C THR A 428 -27.58 -8.33 16.92
N SER A 429 -26.30 -8.63 16.72
CA SER A 429 -25.19 -7.75 17.13
C SER A 429 -24.26 -7.32 15.99
N VAL A 430 -24.37 -7.92 14.80
CA VAL A 430 -23.52 -7.56 13.65
C VAL A 430 -23.69 -6.09 13.26
N ASP A 431 -24.92 -5.59 13.37
CA ASP A 431 -25.32 -4.23 13.00
C ASP A 431 -25.10 -3.19 14.12
N GLN A 432 -24.55 -3.59 15.27
CA GLN A 432 -24.35 -2.68 16.41
C GLN A 432 -23.50 -1.45 16.03
N PRO A 433 -23.83 -0.23 16.49
CA PRO A 433 -22.98 0.94 16.27
C PRO A 433 -21.53 0.71 16.71
N ASP A 434 -20.57 1.24 15.96
CA ASP A 434 -19.14 1.05 16.23
C ASP A 434 -18.52 2.35 16.77
N GLY A 435 -18.32 2.41 18.10
CA GLY A 435 -17.77 3.58 18.78
C GLY A 435 -16.34 3.94 18.33
N PHE A 436 -15.56 2.98 17.84
CA PHE A 436 -14.22 3.26 17.31
C PHE A 436 -14.29 4.01 15.98
N LEU A 437 -15.19 3.61 15.07
CA LEU A 437 -15.40 4.35 13.82
C LEU A 437 -15.90 5.78 14.08
N VAL A 438 -16.75 5.98 15.09
CA VAL A 438 -17.17 7.33 15.52
C VAL A 438 -15.99 8.16 16.02
N LYS A 439 -15.09 7.56 16.82
CA LYS A 439 -13.86 8.21 17.30
C LYS A 439 -12.95 8.64 16.14
N LEU A 440 -12.76 7.77 15.13
CA LEU A 440 -11.98 8.08 13.92
C LEU A 440 -12.61 9.21 13.11
N SER A 441 -13.92 9.12 12.86
CA SER A 441 -14.68 10.13 12.11
C SER A 441 -14.56 11.50 12.77
N ASN A 442 -14.76 11.59 14.09
CA ASN A 442 -14.62 12.82 14.84
C ASN A 442 -13.21 13.42 14.78
N HIS A 443 -12.17 12.57 14.73
CA HIS A 443 -10.79 13.04 14.58
C HIS A 443 -10.50 13.67 13.21
N LEU A 444 -11.17 13.20 12.15
CA LEU A 444 -11.04 13.76 10.80
C LEU A 444 -11.89 15.02 10.57
N ARG A 445 -12.82 15.36 11.48
CA ARG A 445 -13.68 16.53 11.29
C ARG A 445 -12.87 17.84 11.34
N PRO A 446 -13.15 18.78 10.43
CA PRO A 446 -12.54 20.12 10.50
C PRO A 446 -12.86 20.82 11.83
N ALA A 447 -11.89 21.57 12.35
CA ALA A 447 -12.10 22.36 13.56
C ALA A 447 -13.25 23.37 13.37
N GLY A 448 -14.20 23.39 14.31
CA GLY A 448 -15.35 24.30 14.30
C GLY A 448 -16.69 23.69 13.86
N MET A 449 -16.72 22.42 13.46
CA MET A 449 -17.98 21.69 13.22
C MET A 449 -18.54 21.15 14.55
N VAL A 450 -19.72 21.64 14.96
CA VAL A 450 -20.37 21.24 16.23
C VAL A 450 -20.89 19.80 16.15
N ASP A 451 -20.91 19.12 17.29
CA ASP A 451 -21.50 17.80 17.44
C ASP A 451 -23.01 17.82 17.14
N SER A 452 -23.48 16.87 16.31
CA SER A 452 -24.87 16.44 16.41
C SER A 452 -25.02 15.74 17.75
N ALA A 453 -26.05 16.10 18.52
CA ALA A 453 -26.27 15.73 19.93
C ALA A 453 -26.32 14.21 20.27
N GLY A 454 -26.08 13.31 19.30
CA GLY A 454 -25.99 11.85 19.50
C GLY A 454 -24.57 11.26 19.47
N SER A 455 -23.52 12.05 19.25
CA SER A 455 -22.11 11.58 19.14
C SER A 455 -21.43 11.30 20.50
N SER A 456 -22.00 11.79 21.61
CA SER A 456 -21.42 11.64 22.95
C SER A 456 -21.60 10.22 23.52
N ASP A 457 -22.82 9.67 23.45
CA ASP A 457 -23.17 8.41 24.12
C ASP A 457 -22.56 7.15 23.46
N LEU A 458 -22.20 7.22 22.18
CA LEU A 458 -21.60 6.09 21.45
C LEU A 458 -20.09 5.93 21.69
N ARG A 459 -19.44 6.90 22.37
CA ARG A 459 -17.99 6.84 22.66
C ARG A 459 -17.64 5.73 23.66
N ASP A 460 -18.59 5.36 24.52
CA ASP A 460 -18.44 4.37 25.58
C ASP A 460 -19.06 3.00 25.24
N THR A 461 -19.69 2.85 24.07
CA THR A 461 -20.21 1.54 23.64
C THR A 461 -19.08 0.55 23.36
N ASN A 462 -19.12 -0.61 24.03
CA ASN A 462 -18.17 -1.70 23.83
C ASN A 462 -18.15 -2.12 22.36
N THR A 463 -16.99 -1.97 21.71
CA THR A 463 -16.77 -2.31 20.30
C THR A 463 -16.72 -3.81 20.04
N ASP A 464 -16.55 -4.62 21.09
CA ASP A 464 -16.52 -6.07 21.02
C ASP A 464 -17.80 -6.68 21.60
N TRP A 465 -18.78 -6.90 20.72
CA TRP A 465 -20.02 -7.60 21.06
C TRP A 465 -19.81 -9.11 21.24
N LEU A 466 -18.71 -9.65 20.72
CA LEU A 466 -18.46 -11.08 20.60
C LEU A 466 -17.71 -11.62 21.83
N SER A 467 -18.37 -11.53 22.98
CA SER A 467 -17.91 -12.19 24.20
C SER A 467 -18.06 -13.72 24.13
N SER A 468 -17.37 -14.43 25.03
CA SER A 468 -17.55 -15.88 25.22
C SER A 468 -19.00 -16.24 25.54
N ASP A 469 -19.67 -15.45 26.36
CA ASP A 469 -21.07 -15.64 26.75
C ASP A 469 -22.02 -15.40 25.57
N THR A 470 -21.75 -14.36 24.77
CA THR A 470 -22.48 -14.09 23.53
C THR A 470 -22.37 -15.27 22.58
N ARG A 471 -21.15 -15.79 22.37
CA ARG A 471 -20.93 -16.96 21.51
C ARG A 471 -21.67 -18.19 22.03
N GLN A 472 -21.69 -18.42 23.35
CA GLN A 472 -22.45 -19.53 23.93
C GLN A 472 -23.95 -19.36 23.72
N THR A 473 -24.46 -18.14 23.84
CA THR A 473 -25.86 -17.80 23.57
C THR A 473 -26.23 -18.10 22.12
N MET A 474 -25.42 -17.63 21.16
CA MET A 474 -25.61 -17.93 19.73
C MET A 474 -25.64 -19.44 19.48
N ARG A 475 -24.74 -20.22 20.10
CA ARG A 475 -24.72 -21.69 19.98
C ARG A 475 -26.00 -22.34 20.52
N LYS A 476 -26.54 -21.85 21.64
CA LYS A 476 -27.80 -22.36 22.21
C LYS A 476 -28.97 -22.06 21.26
N GLN A 477 -29.04 -20.84 20.73
CA GLN A 477 -30.06 -20.46 19.75
C GLN A 477 -29.98 -21.27 18.47
N LEU A 478 -28.77 -21.52 17.95
CA LEU A 478 -28.60 -22.31 16.73
C LEU A 478 -29.06 -23.76 16.91
N LYS A 479 -28.78 -24.36 18.08
CA LYS A 479 -29.28 -25.71 18.41
C LYS A 479 -30.79 -25.75 18.45
N LEU A 480 -31.41 -24.80 19.17
CA LEU A 480 -32.85 -24.69 19.27
C LEU A 480 -33.51 -24.48 17.91
N PHE A 481 -32.93 -23.61 17.06
CA PHE A 481 -33.40 -23.38 15.70
C PHE A 481 -33.35 -24.67 14.86
N GLY A 482 -32.26 -25.43 14.96
CA GLY A 482 -32.14 -26.73 14.29
C GLY A 482 -33.14 -27.77 14.79
N GLU A 483 -33.47 -27.78 16.09
CA GLU A 483 -34.51 -28.64 16.65
C GLU A 483 -35.90 -28.26 16.12
N LEU A 484 -36.23 -26.95 16.13
CA LEU A 484 -37.50 -26.44 15.59
C LEU A 484 -37.68 -26.81 14.12
N LYS A 485 -36.63 -26.67 13.31
CA LYS A 485 -36.67 -27.03 11.88
C LYS A 485 -36.91 -28.53 11.66
N LYS A 486 -36.35 -29.39 12.51
CA LYS A 486 -36.56 -30.84 12.42
C LYS A 486 -37.94 -31.28 12.88
N SER A 487 -38.54 -30.57 13.84
CA SER A 487 -39.89 -30.88 14.34
C SER A 487 -41.00 -30.32 13.46
N SER A 488 -40.71 -29.36 12.59
CA SER A 488 -41.68 -28.75 11.68
C SER A 488 -41.91 -29.64 10.46
N ASN A 489 -43.12 -30.19 10.33
CA ASN A 489 -43.56 -30.99 9.18
C ASN A 489 -44.53 -30.23 8.24
N SER A 490 -44.67 -28.91 8.41
CA SER A 490 -45.66 -28.12 7.68
C SER A 490 -45.02 -27.35 6.52
N ASP A 491 -45.63 -27.44 5.34
CA ASP A 491 -45.20 -26.72 4.13
C ASP A 491 -45.46 -25.21 4.22
N ASP A 492 -46.33 -24.78 5.13
CA ASP A 492 -46.69 -23.37 5.40
C ASP A 492 -45.67 -22.63 6.30
N THR A 493 -44.61 -23.33 6.75
CA THR A 493 -43.62 -22.80 7.68
C THR A 493 -42.25 -22.65 7.01
N LYS A 494 -41.75 -21.42 6.94
CA LYS A 494 -40.45 -21.09 6.36
C LYS A 494 -39.41 -20.84 7.44
N PHE A 495 -38.19 -21.34 7.21
CA PHE A 495 -37.03 -21.11 8.06
C PHE A 495 -36.03 -20.27 7.29
N ILE A 496 -35.56 -19.18 7.87
CA ILE A 496 -34.63 -18.24 7.23
C ILE A 496 -33.58 -17.71 8.21
N VAL A 497 -32.53 -17.10 7.68
CA VAL A 497 -31.51 -16.38 8.44
C VAL A 497 -31.61 -14.89 8.12
N THR A 498 -31.51 -14.03 9.12
CA THR A 498 -31.56 -12.56 8.95
C THR A 498 -30.47 -11.88 9.78
N SER A 499 -30.23 -10.59 9.55
CA SER A 499 -29.40 -9.73 10.40
C SER A 499 -30.22 -8.51 10.77
N LYS A 500 -30.45 -8.29 12.06
CA LYS A 500 -31.16 -7.12 12.55
C LYS A 500 -30.74 -6.81 13.98
N TYR A 501 -30.21 -5.61 14.19
CA TYR A 501 -29.80 -5.16 15.51
C TYR A 501 -30.91 -5.30 16.57
N ALA A 502 -30.61 -5.96 17.69
CA ALA A 502 -31.48 -6.04 18.85
C ALA A 502 -30.65 -6.01 20.14
N GLU A 503 -30.60 -4.85 20.79
CA GLU A 503 -29.79 -4.62 22.01
C GLU A 503 -30.13 -5.59 23.16
N SER A 504 -31.41 -5.92 23.32
CA SER A 504 -31.90 -6.81 24.38
C SER A 504 -31.49 -8.28 24.20
N HIS A 505 -30.95 -8.67 23.04
CA HIS A 505 -30.63 -10.06 22.70
C HIS A 505 -29.26 -10.13 22.01
N PRO A 506 -28.14 -10.03 22.73
CA PRO A 506 -26.82 -9.99 22.12
C PRO A 506 -26.46 -11.31 21.41
N GLY A 507 -25.79 -11.19 20.26
CA GLY A 507 -25.29 -12.28 19.44
C GLY A 507 -26.29 -12.72 18.38
N ALA A 508 -27.22 -13.59 18.77
CA ALA A 508 -28.28 -14.08 17.89
C ALA A 508 -29.55 -14.41 18.67
N CYS A 509 -30.69 -14.36 18.00
CA CYS A 509 -32.00 -14.69 18.55
C CYS A 509 -32.87 -15.40 17.51
N ILE A 510 -33.88 -16.14 17.97
CA ILE A 510 -34.92 -16.70 17.09
C ILE A 510 -36.14 -15.80 17.16
N PHE A 511 -36.59 -15.30 16.00
CA PHE A 511 -37.85 -14.58 15.86
C PHE A 511 -38.87 -15.45 15.15
N ILE A 512 -40.13 -15.41 15.60
CA ILE A 512 -41.22 -16.18 15.01
C ILE A 512 -42.32 -15.19 14.62
N TYR A 513 -42.71 -15.24 13.35
CA TYR A 513 -43.81 -14.48 12.79
C TYR A 513 -44.92 -15.45 12.40
N GLU A 514 -46.16 -15.12 12.74
CA GLU A 514 -47.37 -15.87 12.40
C GLU A 514 -48.34 -14.90 11.73
N ASP A 515 -48.81 -15.25 10.53
CA ASP A 515 -49.68 -14.41 9.69
C ASP A 515 -49.11 -12.99 9.48
N GLY A 516 -47.79 -12.89 9.33
CA GLY A 516 -47.06 -11.61 9.18
C GLY A 516 -46.76 -10.85 10.48
N TRP A 517 -47.22 -11.32 11.65
CA TRP A 517 -47.07 -10.63 12.93
C TRP A 517 -46.03 -11.30 13.84
N LEU A 518 -45.15 -10.50 14.46
CA LEU A 518 -44.14 -10.99 15.41
C LEU A 518 -44.79 -11.48 16.71
N GLN A 519 -44.67 -12.77 17.03
CA GLN A 519 -45.45 -13.39 18.09
C GLN A 519 -44.82 -13.43 19.50
N VAL A 520 -43.48 -13.38 19.68
CA VAL A 520 -42.75 -13.08 20.96
C VAL A 520 -41.26 -13.52 20.93
N HIS A 521 -40.40 -12.77 21.64
CA HIS A 521 -38.94 -12.92 21.85
C HIS A 521 -38.47 -14.08 22.77
N LYS A 522 -39.35 -14.98 23.17
CA LYS A 522 -38.98 -16.14 24.00
C LYS A 522 -39.73 -17.35 23.49
N VAL A 523 -39.00 -18.43 23.24
CA VAL A 523 -39.53 -19.77 22.97
C VAL A 523 -40.03 -20.35 24.29
N PRO A 524 -41.36 -20.33 24.56
CA PRO A 524 -41.90 -21.51 25.24
C PRO A 524 -43.22 -22.04 24.66
N ARG A 525 -43.83 -21.44 23.62
CA ARG A 525 -45.16 -21.90 23.16
C ARG A 525 -45.16 -22.94 22.03
N LEU A 526 -44.15 -22.99 21.15
CA LEU A 526 -44.07 -24.04 20.11
C LEU A 526 -43.79 -25.45 20.68
N LEU A 527 -43.32 -25.56 21.92
CA LEU A 527 -43.11 -26.85 22.59
C LEU A 527 -44.36 -27.39 23.30
N GLN A 528 -45.41 -26.58 23.50
CA GLN A 528 -46.63 -27.06 24.18
C GLN A 528 -47.55 -27.89 23.27
N GLY A 529 -47.39 -27.80 21.94
CA GLY A 529 -48.12 -28.65 20.99
C GLY A 529 -47.59 -30.09 20.87
N LEU A 530 -46.37 -30.36 21.36
CA LEU A 530 -45.74 -31.69 21.28
C LEU A 530 -46.04 -32.59 22.50
N SER A 531 -46.82 -32.11 23.47
CA SER A 531 -47.19 -32.86 24.69
C SER A 531 -48.61 -33.46 24.67
N TYR A 532 -49.42 -33.22 23.64
CA TYR A 532 -50.84 -33.65 23.62
C TYR A 532 -51.24 -34.52 22.42
N ALA A 533 -50.29 -35.05 21.66
CA ALA A 533 -50.55 -36.03 20.59
C ALA A 533 -49.92 -37.41 20.89
N GLY A 534 -49.83 -37.77 22.16
CA GLY A 534 -49.27 -39.04 22.62
C GLY A 534 -49.78 -39.42 24.00
N LEU A 535 -51.08 -39.70 24.10
CA LEU A 535 -51.71 -40.56 25.11
C LEU A 535 -53.02 -41.11 24.54
#